data_AF-A0A966XN94-F1
#
_entry.id   AF-A0A966XN94-F1
#
_cell.length_a   1.000
_cell.length_b   1.000
_cell.length_c   1.000
_cell.angle_alpha   90.00
_cell.angle_beta   90.00
_cell.angle_gamma   90.00
#
_symmetry.space_group_name_H-M   'P 1'
#
loop_
_entity.id
_entity.type
_entity.pdbx_description
1 polymer ?
#
loop_
_entity_poly.entity_id
_entity_poly.type
_entity_poly.pdbx_seq_one_letter_code
_entity_poly.pdbx_strand_id
1 'polypeptide(L)'
;MNLSELKQRPVGDLIELAQSLGIEDAARNRKQDIIFSILKQQAEEGESIVGEGVLETLQDGFGFLRSPEGSYLAGPDDIYVSPGQIRRFGLRTGDKIS
;
A
#
# COMPACT_ATOMS: atom_id res chain seq x y z
N MET A 1 -5.69 -9.35 2.48
CA MET A 1 -5.57 -8.14 3.32
C MET A 1 -5.55 -6.87 2.48
N ASN A 2 -6.24 -5.80 2.90
CA ASN A 2 -6.35 -4.54 2.16
C ASN A 2 -5.48 -3.42 2.78
N LEU A 3 -4.65 -2.76 1.97
CA LEU A 3 -3.75 -1.68 2.42
C LEU A 3 -4.51 -0.45 2.93
N SER A 4 -5.58 -0.01 2.26
CA SER A 4 -6.39 1.15 2.66
C SER A 4 -7.03 0.94 4.03
N GLU A 5 -7.52 -0.28 4.30
CA GLU A 5 -8.09 -0.63 5.61
C GLU A 5 -7.06 -0.50 6.74
N LEU A 6 -5.82 -0.96 6.52
CA LEU A 6 -4.74 -0.82 7.52
C LEU A 6 -4.37 0.64 7.76
N LYS A 7 -4.36 1.48 6.72
CA LYS A 7 -4.08 2.93 6.87
C LYS A 7 -5.11 3.65 7.73
N GLN A 8 -6.37 3.20 7.72
CA GLN A 8 -7.47 3.83 8.47
C GLN A 8 -7.53 3.37 9.94
N ARG A 9 -6.90 2.24 10.29
CA ARG A 9 -6.87 1.75 11.68
C ARG A 9 -6.08 2.67 12.62
N PRO A 10 -6.50 2.81 13.88
CA PRO A 10 -5.68 3.39 14.95
C PRO A 10 -4.33 2.65 15.09
N VAL A 11 -3.31 3.36 15.57
CA VAL A 11 -1.97 2.77 15.77
C VAL A 11 -2.00 1.65 16.82
N GLY A 12 -2.84 1.76 17.85
CA GLY A 12 -3.02 0.70 18.86
C GLY A 12 -3.45 -0.62 18.24
N ASP A 13 -4.52 -0.61 17.44
CA ASP A 13 -5.04 -1.79 16.74
C ASP A 13 -4.00 -2.41 15.78
N LEU A 14 -3.16 -1.58 15.16
CA LEU A 14 -2.07 -2.05 14.30
C LEU A 14 -0.96 -2.73 15.11
N ILE A 15 -0.63 -2.22 16.30
CA ILE A 15 0.34 -2.85 17.20
C ILE A 15 -0.20 -4.20 17.68
N GLU A 16 -1.47 -4.27 18.08
CA GLU A 16 -2.12 -5.52 18.51
C GLU A 16 -2.13 -6.56 17.39
N LEU A 17 -2.47 -6.15 16.16
CA LEU A 17 -2.42 -7.01 14.98
C LEU A 17 -0.99 -7.46 14.66
N ALA A 18 0.00 -6.57 14.74
CA ALA A 18 1.39 -6.93 14.51
C ALA A 18 1.86 -7.99 15.53
N GLN A 19 1.51 -7.82 16.80
CA GLN A 19 1.84 -8.78 17.86
C GLN A 19 1.16 -10.14 17.66
N SER A 20 -0.10 -10.17 17.22
CA SER A 20 -0.80 -11.44 16.97
C SER A 20 -0.23 -12.21 15.77
N LEU A 21 0.43 -11.51 14.84
CA LEU A 21 1.19 -12.06 13.72
C LEU A 21 2.65 -12.38 14.06
N GLY A 22 3.07 -12.24 15.33
CA GLY A 22 4.44 -12.54 15.77
C GLY A 22 5.48 -11.47 15.41
N ILE A 23 5.05 -10.26 15.04
CA ILE A 23 5.95 -9.14 14.74
C ILE A 23 6.28 -8.42 16.06
N GLU A 24 7.52 -8.61 16.52
CA GLU A 24 8.05 -7.96 17.72
C GLU A 24 8.38 -6.47 17.50
N ASP A 25 8.52 -5.71 18.59
CA ASP A 25 8.92 -4.29 18.59
C ASP A 25 8.08 -3.31 17.75
N ALA A 26 6.91 -3.72 17.25
CA ALA A 26 6.03 -2.87 16.44
C ALA A 26 5.68 -1.53 17.11
N ALA A 27 5.57 -1.49 18.43
CA ALA A 27 5.25 -0.28 19.19
C ALA A 27 6.31 0.85 19.10
N ARG A 28 7.54 0.53 18.69
CA ARG A 28 8.62 1.53 18.52
C ARG A 28 8.69 2.11 17.11
N ASN A 29 7.97 1.51 16.16
CA ASN A 29 8.06 1.83 14.75
C ASN A 29 7.05 2.90 14.34
N ARG A 30 7.30 3.56 13.21
CA ARG A 30 6.31 4.47 12.62
C ARG A 30 5.13 3.65 12.10
N LYS A 31 3.93 4.26 12.06
CA LYS A 31 2.71 3.62 11.55
C LYS A 31 2.92 2.92 10.19
N GLN A 32 3.65 3.57 9.28
CA GLN A 32 3.95 3.03 7.94
C GLN A 32 4.79 1.75 8.02
N ASP A 33 5.82 1.72 8.86
CA ASP A 33 6.70 0.57 9.04
C ASP A 33 5.93 -0.61 9.67
N ILE A 34 5.02 -0.33 10.60
CA ILE A 34 4.12 -1.35 11.20
C ILE A 34 3.22 -1.95 10.11
N ILE A 35 2.56 -1.10 9.30
CA ILE A 35 1.71 -1.55 8.20
C ILE A 35 2.49 -2.41 7.21
N PHE A 36 3.69 -1.97 6.82
CA PHE A 36 4.55 -2.72 5.90
C PHE A 36 4.92 -4.10 6.48
N SER A 37 5.25 -4.16 7.76
CA SER A 37 5.61 -5.41 8.44
C SER A 37 4.43 -6.38 8.48
N ILE A 38 3.23 -5.90 8.79
CA ILE A 38 1.98 -6.69 8.78
C ILE A 38 1.72 -7.25 7.39
N LEU A 39 1.79 -6.40 6.36
CA LEU A 39 1.55 -6.81 4.97
C LEU A 39 2.58 -7.85 4.53
N LYS A 40 3.86 -7.64 4.85
CA LYS A 40 4.92 -8.59 4.53
C LYS A 40 4.67 -9.96 5.16
N GLN A 41 4.37 -10.01 6.46
CA GLN A 41 4.10 -11.26 7.16
C GLN A 41 2.91 -12.02 6.54
N GLN A 42 1.83 -11.31 6.22
CA GLN A 42 0.65 -11.90 5.58
C GLN A 42 0.97 -12.45 4.18
N ALA A 43 1.74 -11.73 3.37
CA ALA A 43 2.18 -12.26 2.06
C ALA A 43 3.06 -13.50 2.20
N GLU A 44 3.92 -13.56 3.21
CA GLU A 44 4.75 -14.75 3.49
C GLU A 44 3.90 -15.96 3.92
N GLU A 45 2.74 -15.73 4.55
CA GLU A 45 1.73 -16.75 4.88
C GLU A 45 0.85 -17.15 3.68
N GLY A 46 1.06 -16.53 2.51
CA GLY A 46 0.32 -16.82 1.27
C GLY A 46 -0.99 -16.05 1.14
N GLU A 47 -1.26 -15.08 2.02
CA GLU A 47 -2.43 -14.22 1.92
C GLU A 47 -2.27 -13.19 0.81
N SER A 48 -3.34 -13.00 0.03
CA SER A 48 -3.35 -11.98 -1.03
C SER A 48 -3.37 -10.57 -0.43
N ILE A 49 -2.51 -9.68 -0.93
CA ILE A 49 -2.54 -8.25 -0.59
C ILE A 49 -3.25 -7.48 -1.70
N VAL A 50 -4.18 -6.63 -1.32
CA VAL A 50 -4.92 -5.75 -2.22
C VAL A 50 -4.64 -4.30 -1.84
N GLY A 51 -4.49 -3.45 -2.83
CA GLY A 51 -4.35 -2.01 -2.66
C GLY A 51 -5.06 -1.28 -3.78
N GLU A 52 -5.51 -0.06 -3.49
CA GLU A 52 -6.20 0.79 -4.45
C GLU A 52 -5.56 2.19 -4.49
N GLY A 53 -5.85 2.92 -5.55
CA GLY A 53 -5.48 4.33 -5.67
C GLY A 53 -5.78 4.90 -7.04
N VAL A 54 -5.37 6.14 -7.24
CA VAL A 54 -5.50 6.85 -8.52
C VAL A 54 -4.15 6.87 -9.21
N LEU A 55 -4.10 6.38 -10.44
CA LEU A 55 -2.86 6.29 -11.21
C LEU A 55 -2.32 7.69 -11.56
N GLU A 56 -1.03 7.90 -11.31
CA GLU A 56 -0.24 8.98 -11.88
C GLU A 56 0.90 8.37 -12.71
N THR A 57 0.91 8.64 -14.03
CA THR A 57 2.00 8.20 -14.92
C THR A 57 3.10 9.26 -15.01
N LEU A 58 4.37 8.83 -14.96
CA LEU A 58 5.55 9.68 -15.08
C LEU A 58 6.17 9.60 -16.49
N GLN A 59 7.17 10.46 -16.75
CA GLN A 59 7.78 10.63 -18.09
C GLN A 59 8.37 9.33 -18.67
N ASP A 60 8.89 8.45 -17.81
CA ASP A 60 9.47 7.16 -18.21
C ASP A 60 8.40 6.06 -18.45
N GLY A 61 7.12 6.41 -18.37
CA GLY A 61 5.99 5.54 -18.70
C GLY A 61 5.59 4.53 -17.63
N PHE A 62 6.24 4.53 -16.46
CA PHE A 62 5.74 3.87 -15.26
C PHE A 62 4.85 4.83 -14.47
N GLY A 63 4.16 4.33 -13.45
CA GLY A 63 3.33 5.16 -12.61
C GLY A 63 3.21 4.65 -11.18
N PHE A 64 2.49 5.42 -10.38
CA PHE A 64 2.17 5.09 -9.00
C PHE A 64 0.67 5.25 -8.76
N LEU A 65 0.08 4.36 -7.97
CA LEU A 65 -1.25 4.56 -7.41
C LEU A 65 -1.11 5.47 -6.19
N ARG A 66 -1.62 6.69 -6.31
CA ARG A 66 -1.65 7.68 -5.25
C ARG A 66 -2.89 7.49 -4.38
N SER A 67 -2.72 7.69 -3.09
CA SER A 67 -3.79 7.56 -2.10
C SER A 67 -4.55 8.90 -1.93
N PRO A 68 -5.89 8.88 -1.86
CA PRO A 68 -6.69 10.06 -1.51
C PRO A 68 -6.34 10.63 -0.13
N GLU A 69 -6.00 9.77 0.84
CA GLU A 69 -5.58 10.16 2.18
C GLU A 69 -4.28 10.99 2.16
N GLY A 70 -3.38 10.71 1.22
CA GLY A 70 -2.17 11.48 0.95
C GLY A 70 -2.40 12.74 0.11
N SER A 71 -3.66 13.13 -0.15
CA SER A 71 -4.01 14.23 -1.08
C SER A 71 -3.39 14.04 -2.47
N TYR A 72 -3.22 12.80 -2.89
CA TYR A 72 -2.55 12.39 -4.13
C TYR A 72 -1.09 12.84 -4.27
N LEU A 73 -0.45 13.23 -3.16
CA LEU A 73 0.98 13.52 -3.12
C LEU A 73 1.78 12.23 -3.09
N ALA A 74 3.05 12.33 -3.48
CA ALA A 74 3.97 11.22 -3.40
C ALA A 74 4.15 10.74 -1.96
N GLY A 75 3.81 9.48 -1.71
CA GLY A 75 3.90 8.80 -0.43
C GLY A 75 4.86 7.60 -0.49
N PRO A 76 5.46 7.21 0.65
CA PRO A 76 6.30 6.02 0.73
C PRO A 76 5.51 4.70 0.56
N ASP A 77 4.19 4.78 0.61
CA ASP A 77 3.21 3.70 0.53
C ASP A 77 2.45 3.69 -0.82
N ASP A 78 2.95 4.43 -1.81
CA ASP A 78 2.42 4.42 -3.17
C ASP A 78 2.72 3.11 -3.89
N ILE A 79 1.74 2.60 -4.65
CA ILE A 79 1.85 1.30 -5.31
C ILE A 79 2.42 1.49 -6.70
N TYR A 80 3.58 0.89 -6.97
CA TYR A 80 4.21 0.92 -8.28
C TYR A 80 3.36 0.21 -9.33
N VAL A 81 3.24 0.83 -10.51
CA VAL A 81 2.61 0.26 -11.70
C VAL A 81 3.61 0.28 -12.85
N SER A 82 3.88 -0.90 -13.41
CA SER A 82 4.84 -1.04 -14.50
C SER A 82 4.34 -0.45 -15.82
N PRO A 83 5.25 0.00 -16.72
CA PRO A 83 4.86 0.43 -18.07
C PRO A 83 4.13 -0.65 -18.85
N GLY A 84 4.44 -1.93 -18.61
CA GLY A 84 3.78 -3.07 -19.22
C GLY A 84 2.31 -3.19 -18.82
N GLN A 85 2.00 -3.03 -17.53
CA GLN A 85 0.61 -2.99 -17.03
C GLN A 85 -0.15 -1.80 -17.63
N ILE A 86 0.46 -0.61 -17.60
CA ILE A 86 -0.14 0.61 -18.17
C ILE A 86 -0.51 0.42 -19.64
N ARG A 87 0.43 -0.09 -20.45
CA ARG A 87 0.19 -0.35 -21.88
C ARG A 87 -0.84 -1.45 -22.12
N ARG A 88 -0.74 -2.57 -21.38
CA ARG A 88 -1.61 -3.75 -21.56
C ARG A 88 -3.08 -3.40 -21.32
N PHE A 89 -3.37 -2.57 -20.34
CA PHE A 89 -4.74 -2.20 -19.96
C PHE A 89 -5.16 -0.82 -20.47
N GLY A 90 -4.31 -0.11 -21.21
CA GLY A 90 -4.62 1.22 -21.75
C GLY A 90 -4.82 2.30 -20.70
N LEU A 91 -4.15 2.15 -19.54
CA LEU A 91 -4.33 3.00 -18.36
C LEU A 91 -3.80 4.42 -18.58
N ARG A 92 -4.40 5.39 -17.91
CA ARG A 92 -4.06 6.81 -17.99
C ARG A 92 -4.01 7.44 -16.59
N THR A 93 -3.27 8.54 -16.47
CA THR A 93 -3.31 9.37 -15.26
C THR A 93 -4.75 9.75 -14.93
N GLY A 94 -5.16 9.55 -13.68
CA GLY A 94 -6.52 9.78 -13.20
C GLY A 94 -7.38 8.51 -13.11
N ASP A 95 -6.96 7.39 -13.69
CA ASP A 95 -7.69 6.14 -13.57
C ASP A 95 -7.66 5.61 -12.12
N LYS A 96 -8.82 5.27 -11.57
CA LYS A 96 -8.92 4.56 -10.29
C LYS A 96 -8.69 3.07 -10.50
N ILE A 97 -7.78 2.48 -9.73
CA ILE A 97 -7.39 1.06 -9.79
C ILE A 97 -7.57 0.43 -8.42
N SER A 98 -8.09 -0.81 -8.37
CA SER A 98 -8.33 -1.62 -7.17
C SER A 98 -8.24 -3.11 -7.47
#